data_AF-A0A3B0CKC9-F1
#
_entry.id   AF-A0A3B0CKC9-F1
#
_cell.length_a   1.000
_cell.length_b   1.000
_cell.length_c   1.000
_cell.angle_alpha   90.00
_cell.angle_beta   90.00
_cell.angle_gamma   90.00
#
_symmetry.space_group_name_H-M   'P 1'
#
loop_
_entity.id
_entity.type
_entity.pdbx_description
1 polymer ?
#
loop_
_entity_poly.entity_id
_entity_poly.type
_entity_poly.pdbx_seq_one_letter_code
_entity_poly.pdbx_strand_id
1 'polypeptide(L)' 'MTRWEYTILDNPGRLNELGEEGWELVGVTSAEGGERFYLKRPLPSLREQITLDQRKMVLDAAEGGGGE' A
#
# COMPACT_ATOMS: atom_id res chain seq x y z
N MET A 1 -13.45 -12.40 5.53
CA MET A 1 -12.22 -12.61 6.32
C MET A 1 -11.17 -11.65 5.76
N THR A 2 -10.66 -10.74 6.57
CA THR A 2 -9.70 -9.71 6.12
C THR A 2 -8.34 -10.35 5.89
N ARG A 3 -7.77 -10.16 4.69
CA ARG A 3 -6.41 -10.60 4.35
C ARG A 3 -5.45 -9.45 4.63
N TRP A 4 -4.22 -9.79 5.03
CA TRP A 4 -3.20 -8.81 5.41
C TRP A 4 -1.95 -8.99 4.56
N GLU A 5 -1.30 -7.88 4.24
CA GLU A 5 0.05 -7.83 3.67
C GLU A 5 1.02 -7.29 4.72
N TYR A 6 2.27 -7.74 4.67
CA TYR A 6 3.33 -7.37 5.61
C TYR A 6 4.59 -6.95 4.86
N THR A 7 5.29 -5.95 5.40
CA THR A 7 6.60 -5.52 4.88
C THR A 7 7.53 -5.15 6.03
N ILE A 8 8.84 -5.14 5.74
CA ILE A 8 9.90 -4.79 6.68
C ILE A 8 10.79 -3.72 6.04
N LEU A 9 11.13 -2.69 6.79
CA LEU A 9 12.07 -1.64 6.39
C LEU A 9 13.29 -1.66 7.31
N ASP A 10 14.44 -1.31 6.76
CA ASP A 10 15.69 -1.02 7.48
C ASP A 10 15.92 0.49 7.72
N ASN A 11 15.05 1.35 7.17
CA ASN A 11 15.18 2.81 7.23
C ASN A 11 13.80 3.47 7.50
N PRO A 12 13.69 4.38 8.49
CA PRO A 12 12.44 5.07 8.78
C PRO A 12 12.02 6.13 7.74
N GLY A 13 12.89 6.51 6.80
CA GLY A 13 12.63 7.58 5.83
C GLY A 13 11.38 7.40 4.96
N ARG A 14 10.88 6.18 4.83
CA ARG A 14 9.68 5.84 4.04
C ARG A 14 8.40 5.69 4.85
N LEU A 15 8.44 5.87 6.17
CA LEU A 15 7.29 5.62 7.04
C LEU A 15 6.11 6.54 6.71
N ASN A 16 6.36 7.81 6.38
CA ASN A 16 5.31 8.75 6.03
C ASN A 16 4.62 8.35 4.71
N GLU A 17 5.40 8.11 3.65
CA GLU A 17 4.89 7.66 2.35
C GLU A 17 4.04 6.39 2.48
N LEU A 18 4.54 5.40 3.23
CA LEU A 18 3.82 4.14 3.44
C LEU A 18 2.56 4.33 4.29
N GLY A 19 2.57 5.25 5.25
CA GLY A 19 1.38 5.65 5.99
C GLY A 19 0.27 6.18 5.07
N GLU A 20 0.62 7.01 4.08
CA GLU A 20 -0.32 7.50 3.07
C GLU A 20 -0.84 6.38 2.15
N GLU A 21 -0.01 5.37 1.87
CA GLU A 21 -0.41 4.15 1.14
C GLU A 21 -1.25 3.16 1.98
N GLY A 22 -1.55 3.49 3.24
CA GLY A 22 -2.37 2.66 4.14
C GLY A 22 -1.60 1.60 4.91
N TRP A 23 -0.28 1.69 4.99
CA TRP A 23 0.54 0.86 5.87
C TRP A 23 0.54 1.38 7.31
N GLU A 24 0.46 0.44 8.24
CA GLU A 24 0.49 0.68 9.68
C GLU A 24 1.78 0.10 10.27
N LEU A 25 2.54 0.90 11.00
CA LEU A 25 3.69 0.44 11.77
C LEU A 25 3.21 -0.38 12.98
N VAL A 26 3.65 -1.62 13.09
CA VAL A 26 3.24 -2.55 14.16
C VAL A 26 4.36 -2.92 15.12
N GLY A 27 5.61 -2.66 14.76
CA GLY A 27 6.74 -2.93 15.64
C GLY A 27 8.05 -2.35 15.12
N VAL A 28 8.94 -2.05 16.06
CA VAL A 28 10.32 -1.63 15.78
C VAL A 28 11.24 -2.50 16.63
N THR A 29 12.28 -3.04 16.01
CA THR A 29 13.34 -3.79 16.72
C THR A 29 14.69 -3.18 16.41
N SER A 30 15.53 -3.01 17.43
CA SER A 30 16.89 -2.53 17.27
C SER A 30 17.85 -3.64 17.71
N ALA A 31 18.78 -4.03 16.84
CA ALA A 31 19.86 -4.99 17.14
C ALA A 31 21.19 -4.44 16.61
N GLU A 32 22.31 -5.15 16.84
CA GLU A 32 23.66 -4.72 16.41
C GLU A 32 23.80 -4.45 14.89
N GLY A 33 22.79 -4.80 14.09
CA GLY A 33 22.68 -4.53 12.65
C GLY A 33 21.71 -3.41 12.24
N GLY A 34 21.25 -2.56 13.16
CA GLY A 34 20.35 -1.43 12.89
C GLY A 34 18.90 -1.65 13.32
N GLU A 35 18.05 -0.69 12.96
CA GLU A 35 16.61 -0.73 13.26
C GLU A 35 15.85 -1.45 12.15
N ARG A 36 14.85 -2.24 12.53
CA ARG A 36 13.88 -2.84 11.61
C ARG A 36 12.47 -2.40 11.98
N PHE A 37 11.73 -1.98 10.98
CA PHE A 37 10.36 -1.49 11.10
C PHE A 37 9.44 -2.50 10.44
N TYR A 38 8.48 -3.03 11.19
CA TYR A 38 7.51 -4.01 10.74
C TYR A 38 6.19 -3.31 10.48
N LEU A 39 5.65 -3.45 9.26
CA LEU A 39 4.39 -2.82 8.87
C LEU A 39 3.40 -3.85 8.35
N LYS A 40 2.12 -3.54 8.47
CA LYS A 40 1.03 -4.30 7.87
C LYS A 40 0.06 -3.37 7.14
N ARG A 41 -0.70 -3.92 6.19
CA ARG A 41 -1.90 -3.26 5.65
C ARG A 41 -2.97 -4.28 5.29
N PRO A 42 -4.27 -3.93 5.37
CA PRO A 42 -5.32 -4.80 4.89
C PRO A 42 -5.27 -4.87 3.35
N LEU A 43 -5.35 -6.08 2.80
CA LEU A 43 -5.60 -6.24 1.37
C LEU A 43 -7.07 -5.91 1.08
N PRO A 44 -7.36 -5.18 0.00
CA PRO A 44 -8.75 -4.92 -0.39
C PRO A 44 -9.47 -6.25 -0.59
N SER A 45 -10.74 -6.32 -0.19
CA SER A 45 -11.58 -7.48 -0.45
C SER A 45 -11.72 -7.71 -1.96
N LEU A 46 -12.09 -8.92 -2.39
CA LEU A 46 -12.29 -9.19 -3.82
C LEU A 46 -13.24 -8.18 -4.49
N ARG A 47 -14.33 -7.79 -3.81
CA ARG A 47 -15.26 -6.76 -4.29
C ARG A 47 -14.60 -5.40 -4.47
N GLU A 48 -13.73 -5.02 -3.54
CA GLU A 48 -13.01 -3.75 -3.58
C GLU A 48 -11.95 -3.77 -4.69
N GLN A 49 -11.25 -4.89 -4.87
CA GLN A 49 -10.31 -5.09 -5.98
C GLN A 49 -11.01 -4.92 -7.33
N ILE A 50 -12.17 -5.57 -7.53
CA ILE A 50 -12.96 -5.43 -8.76
C ILE A 50 -13.37 -3.97 -8.99
N THR A 51 -13.78 -3.27 -7.93
CA THR A 51 -14.19 -1.86 -8.03
C THR A 51 -13.01 -0.95 -8.39
N LEU A 52 -11.84 -1.18 -7.80
CA LEU A 52 -10.62 -0.44 -8.10
C LEU A 52 -10.17 -0.68 -9.55
N ASP A 53 -10.23 -1.93 -10.01
CA ASP A 53 -9.90 -2.31 -11.39
C ASP A 53 -10.85 -1.64 -12.40
N GLN A 54 -12.16 -1.68 -12.12
CA GLN A 54 -13.17 -0.99 -12.94
C GLN A 54 -12.94 0.52 -13.00
N ARG A 55 -12.62 1.16 -11.87
CA ARG A 55 -12.31 2.60 -11.83
C ARG A 55 -11.08 2.93 -12.67
N LYS A 56 -10.03 2.09 -12.59
CA LYS A 56 -8.83 2.26 -13.39
C LYS A 56 -9.13 2.19 -14.89
N MET A 57 -9.91 1.19 -15.32
CA MET A 57 -10.32 1.07 -16.74
C MET A 57 -11.07 2.32 -17.24
N VAL A 58 -11.94 2.90 -16.42
CA VAL A 58 -12.67 4.13 -16.79
C VAL A 58 -11.75 5.34 -16.88
N LEU A 59 -10.82 5.49 -15.93
CA LEU A 59 -9.83 6.59 -15.96
C LEU A 59 -8.93 6.47 -17.18
N ASP A 60 -8.37 5.29 -17.45
CA ASP A 60 -7.52 5.02 -18.61
C ASP A 60 -8.28 5.28 -19.94
N ALA A 61 -9.57 4.94 -20.01
CA ALA A 61 -10.42 5.21 -21.17
C ALA A 61 -10.74 6.71 -21.35
N ALA A 62 -10.91 7.46 -20.24
CA ALA A 62 -11.16 8.89 -20.28
C ALA A 62 -9.92 9.69 -20.73
N GLU A 63 -8.72 9.25 -20.34
CA GLU A 63 -7.45 9.88 -20.77
C GLU A 63 -7.16 9.64 -22.27
N GLY A 64 -7.65 8.52 -22.84
CA GLY A 64 -7.52 8.22 -24.27
C GLY A 64 -8.49 8.96 -25.21
N GLY A 65 -9.51 9.64 -24.66
CA GLY A 65 -10.58 10.30 -25.43
C GLY A 65 -10.45 11.82 -25.56
N GLY A 66 -9.40 12.44 -24.99
CA GLY A 66 -9.23 13.90 -24.93
C GLY A 66 -8.59 14.55 -26.16
N GLY A 67 -8.51 13.85 -27.30
CA GLY A 67 -7.95 14.37 -28.54
C GLY A 67 -8.98 14.38 -29.67
N GLU A 68 -9.81 15.41 -29.70
CA GLU A 68 -10.58 15.83 -30.90
C GLU A 68 -10.10 17.22 -31.33
#